data_AF-A0A7C5BGK2-F1
#
_entry.id   AF-A0A7C5BGK2-F1
#
_cell.length_a   1.000
_cell.length_b   1.000
_cell.length_c   1.000
_cell.angle_alpha   90.00
_cell.angle_beta   90.00
_cell.angle_gamma   90.00
#
_symmetry.space_group_name_H-M   'P 1'
#
loop_
_entity.id
_entity.type
_entity.pdbx_description
1 polymer ?
#
loop_
_entity_poly.entity_id
_entity_poly.type
_entity_poly.pdbx_seq_one_letter_code
_entity_poly.pdbx_strand_id
1 'polypeptide(L)'
;MKSNLEQLILYPDFCKKYGINHLDISFLADVYPPSLGEENIFVDLDEEFLRYIKNILLNVEAKCKEYGIRLYCNFNTTLKEKDNILDKVDLRKIYNQIVKEDNLKENIDYNFYCYYPWTSLFIKCNGLVVPTGDCIIPVGNILEDDFFDIWNGPYMQIYRYKLINSDISNWCAYHCQQKLKVCKKLVSIK
;
A
#
# COMPACT_ATOMS: atom_id res chain seq x y z
N MET A 1 1.57 15.48 -2.61
CA MET A 1 0.12 15.55 -2.56
C MET A 1 -0.43 16.89 -2.08
N LYS A 2 0.32 17.73 -1.38
CA LYS A 2 -0.18 19.05 -0.96
C LYS A 2 -0.43 19.94 -2.19
N SER A 3 0.49 19.94 -3.15
CA SER A 3 0.43 20.81 -4.34
C SER A 3 -0.68 20.48 -5.34
N ASN A 4 -1.24 19.27 -5.31
CA ASN A 4 -2.26 18.81 -6.27
C ASN A 4 -3.60 18.45 -5.63
N LEU A 5 -3.81 18.78 -4.35
CA LEU A 5 -5.00 18.38 -3.61
C LEU A 5 -6.31 18.89 -4.24
N GLU A 6 -6.31 20.10 -4.78
CA GLU A 6 -7.48 20.69 -5.46
C GLU A 6 -7.92 19.90 -6.70
N GLN A 7 -6.99 19.21 -7.35
CA GLN A 7 -7.28 18.43 -8.55
C GLN A 7 -8.17 17.22 -8.26
N LEU A 8 -8.26 16.78 -6.99
CA LEU A 8 -9.16 15.69 -6.60
C LEU A 8 -10.62 15.98 -6.97
N ILE A 9 -11.04 17.25 -6.96
CA ILE A 9 -12.41 17.68 -7.34
C ILE A 9 -12.74 17.35 -8.81
N LEU A 10 -11.71 17.22 -9.65
CA LEU A 10 -11.85 16.93 -11.08
C LEU A 10 -11.98 15.43 -11.37
N TYR A 11 -11.61 14.55 -10.42
CA TYR A 11 -11.54 13.11 -10.66
C TYR A 11 -12.90 12.48 -10.95
N PRO A 12 -14.01 12.82 -10.26
CA PRO A 12 -15.32 12.29 -10.60
C PRO A 12 -15.75 12.63 -12.04
N ASP A 13 -15.46 13.85 -12.50
CA ASP A 13 -15.79 14.31 -13.87
C ASP A 13 -14.99 13.53 -14.91
N PHE A 14 -13.71 13.28 -14.63
CA PHE A 14 -12.85 12.41 -15.44
C PHE A 14 -13.44 10.99 -15.51
N CYS A 15 -13.78 10.39 -14.37
CA CYS A 15 -14.35 9.05 -14.31
C CYS A 15 -15.65 8.96 -15.12
N LYS A 16 -16.56 9.94 -14.97
CA LYS A 16 -17.80 10.03 -15.75
C LYS A 16 -17.52 10.12 -17.24
N LYS A 17 -16.60 10.98 -17.66
CA LYS A 17 -16.25 11.19 -19.08
C LYS A 17 -15.78 9.91 -19.76
N TYR A 18 -15.06 9.04 -19.04
CA TYR A 18 -14.47 7.82 -19.59
C TYR A 18 -15.18 6.53 -19.16
N GLY A 19 -16.36 6.62 -18.53
CA GLY A 19 -17.13 5.44 -18.12
C GLY A 19 -16.47 4.61 -17.01
N ILE A 20 -15.64 5.23 -16.18
CA ILE A 20 -15.00 4.58 -15.02
C ILE A 20 -15.97 4.60 -13.85
N ASN A 21 -16.25 3.43 -13.28
CA ASN A 21 -17.22 3.23 -12.20
C ASN A 21 -16.61 3.07 -10.80
N HIS A 22 -15.28 3.17 -10.68
CA HIS A 22 -14.56 3.11 -9.40
C HIS A 22 -13.51 4.23 -9.32
N LEU A 23 -13.40 4.87 -8.17
CA LEU A 23 -12.37 5.87 -7.88
C LEU A 23 -11.71 5.52 -6.54
N ASP A 24 -10.38 5.37 -6.54
CA ASP A 24 -9.58 5.16 -5.33
C ASP A 24 -8.72 6.40 -5.06
N ILE A 25 -8.92 7.01 -3.89
CA ILE A 25 -8.10 8.11 -3.38
C ILE A 25 -7.33 7.59 -2.18
N SER A 26 -6.07 7.26 -2.43
CA SER A 26 -5.15 6.80 -1.41
C SER A 26 -4.10 7.87 -1.14
N PHE A 27 -4.18 8.48 0.03
CA PHE A 27 -3.15 9.40 0.50
C PHE A 27 -1.90 8.62 0.89
N LEU A 28 -0.72 9.12 0.50
CA LEU A 28 0.56 8.49 0.81
C LEU A 28 0.83 8.57 2.32
N ALA A 29 0.67 7.47 3.05
CA ALA A 29 1.01 7.40 4.48
C ALA A 29 2.51 7.18 4.71
N ASP A 30 3.15 6.38 3.84
CA ASP A 30 4.57 6.04 3.93
C ASP A 30 5.30 6.54 2.68
N VAL A 31 5.84 7.75 2.73
CA VAL A 31 6.65 8.26 1.62
C VAL A 31 8.12 7.97 1.88
N TYR A 32 8.65 7.01 1.12
CA TYR A 32 10.07 6.81 0.94
C TYR A 32 10.38 7.09 -0.54
N PRO A 33 11.34 7.99 -0.89
CA PRO A 33 12.33 8.63 -0.02
C PRO A 33 11.81 9.85 0.79
N PRO A 34 12.54 10.26 1.85
CA PRO A 34 12.21 11.40 2.71
C PRO A 34 12.05 12.74 2.00
N SER A 35 12.61 12.89 0.80
CA SER A 35 12.51 14.11 -0.02
C SER A 35 11.08 14.45 -0.45
N LEU A 36 10.13 13.54 -0.25
CA LEU A 36 8.71 13.76 -0.49
C LEU A 36 7.93 14.13 0.80
N GLY A 37 8.63 14.38 1.91
CA GLY A 37 8.03 14.76 3.19
C GLY A 37 7.20 16.04 3.11
N GLU A 38 7.64 17.03 2.33
CA GLU A 38 6.90 18.30 2.13
C GLU A 38 5.53 18.06 1.46
N GLU A 39 5.46 17.04 0.60
CA GLU A 39 4.28 16.65 -0.14
C GLU A 39 3.39 15.65 0.62
N ASN A 40 3.84 15.15 1.77
CA ASN A 40 3.08 14.26 2.63
C ASN A 40 2.06 15.07 3.43
N ILE A 41 0.77 14.80 3.19
CA ILE A 41 -0.30 15.51 3.90
C ILE A 41 -0.35 15.18 5.39
N PHE A 42 0.30 14.11 5.85
CA PHE A 42 0.31 13.69 7.26
C PHE A 42 1.47 14.30 8.06
N VAL A 43 2.39 15.03 7.42
CA VAL A 43 3.50 15.75 8.06
C VAL A 43 3.10 17.19 8.31
N ASP A 44 3.28 17.65 9.56
CA ASP A 44 2.91 18.98 10.04
C ASP A 44 1.43 19.32 9.82
N LEU A 45 0.57 18.40 10.27
CA LEU A 45 -0.88 18.54 10.16
C LEU A 45 -1.39 19.72 11.00
N ASP A 46 -1.80 20.78 10.30
CA ASP A 46 -2.61 21.85 10.86
C ASP A 46 -4.11 21.52 10.70
N GLU A 47 -4.91 21.93 11.70
CA GLU A 47 -6.35 21.69 11.71
C GLU A 47 -7.07 22.36 10.55
N GLU A 48 -6.62 23.55 10.13
CA GLU A 48 -7.21 24.26 9.01
C GLU A 48 -7.02 23.46 7.71
N PHE A 49 -5.83 22.94 7.50
CA PHE A 49 -5.52 22.09 6.34
C PHE A 49 -6.31 20.78 6.35
N LEU A 50 -6.51 20.16 7.52
CA LEU A 50 -7.38 18.98 7.65
C LEU A 50 -8.84 19.28 7.29
N ARG A 51 -9.38 20.42 7.75
CA ARG A 51 -10.73 20.86 7.37
C ARG A 51 -10.83 21.09 5.86
N TYR A 52 -9.79 21.68 5.26
CA TYR A 52 -9.72 21.88 3.83
C TYR A 52 -9.73 20.57 3.03
N ILE A 53 -8.90 19.57 3.41
CA ILE A 53 -8.93 18.22 2.81
C ILE A 53 -10.32 17.60 2.93
N LYS A 54 -10.95 17.68 4.12
CA LYS A 54 -12.30 17.14 4.34
C LYS A 54 -13.32 17.76 3.39
N ASN A 55 -13.29 19.08 3.21
CA ASN A 55 -14.21 19.78 2.30
C ASN A 55 -14.03 19.33 0.85
N ILE A 56 -12.79 19.13 0.39
CA ILE A 56 -12.50 18.58 -0.93
C ILE A 56 -13.09 17.18 -1.07
N LEU A 57 -12.87 16.30 -0.10
CA LEU A 57 -13.36 14.92 -0.15
C LEU A 57 -14.88 14.82 -0.09
N LEU A 58 -15.56 15.71 0.66
CA LEU A 58 -17.03 15.79 0.66
C LEU A 58 -17.59 16.14 -0.73
N ASN A 59 -16.95 17.07 -1.44
CA ASN A 59 -17.33 17.41 -2.81
C ASN A 59 -17.11 16.24 -3.78
N VAL A 60 -15.99 15.53 -3.64
CA VAL A 60 -15.69 14.35 -4.44
C VAL A 60 -16.71 13.24 -4.19
N GLU A 61 -17.03 12.95 -2.92
CA GLU A 61 -18.01 11.95 -2.54
C GLU A 61 -19.41 12.27 -3.09
N ALA A 62 -19.84 13.53 -2.99
CA ALA A 62 -21.11 13.99 -3.54
C ALA A 62 -21.20 13.77 -5.05
N LYS A 63 -20.16 14.14 -5.81
CA LYS A 63 -20.10 13.91 -7.26
C LYS A 63 -20.05 12.43 -7.62
N CYS A 64 -19.24 11.63 -6.92
CA CYS A 64 -19.18 10.18 -7.14
C CYS A 64 -20.56 9.54 -6.95
N LYS A 65 -21.29 9.94 -5.90
CA LYS A 65 -22.67 9.50 -5.65
C LYS A 65 -23.63 9.91 -6.77
N GLU A 66 -23.55 11.15 -7.24
CA GLU A 66 -24.34 11.64 -8.38
C GLU A 66 -24.08 10.81 -9.65
N TYR A 67 -22.83 10.42 -9.89
CA TYR A 67 -22.41 9.72 -11.11
C TYR A 67 -22.49 8.20 -11.01
N GLY A 68 -22.87 7.64 -9.87
CA GLY A 68 -22.87 6.20 -9.63
C GLY A 68 -21.47 5.58 -9.59
N ILE A 69 -20.45 6.36 -9.22
CA ILE A 69 -19.05 5.92 -9.07
C ILE A 69 -18.84 5.44 -7.63
N ARG A 70 -18.28 4.24 -7.46
CA ARG A 70 -17.88 3.75 -6.14
C ARG A 70 -16.55 4.40 -5.72
N LEU A 71 -16.59 5.18 -4.65
CA LEU A 71 -15.42 5.82 -4.06
C LEU A 71 -14.81 4.93 -2.97
N TYR A 72 -13.49 4.71 -3.06
CA TYR A 72 -12.64 4.19 -2.00
C TYR A 72 -11.71 5.31 -1.56
N CYS A 73 -11.64 5.60 -0.27
CA CYS A 73 -10.76 6.63 0.27
C CYS A 73 -10.15 6.15 1.57
N ASN A 74 -8.83 6.18 1.69
CA ASN A 74 -8.13 5.79 2.92
C ASN A 74 -8.08 6.92 3.97
N PHE A 75 -8.61 8.10 3.65
CA PHE A 75 -8.73 9.22 4.57
C PHE A 75 -10.10 9.19 5.25
N ASN A 76 -10.09 9.08 6.59
CA ASN A 76 -11.32 8.99 7.36
C ASN A 76 -12.06 10.34 7.37
N THR A 77 -13.00 10.52 6.45
CA THR A 77 -13.90 11.68 6.40
C THR A 77 -14.88 11.70 7.58
N THR A 78 -15.09 10.54 8.22
CA THR A 78 -16.02 10.32 9.34
C THR A 78 -15.51 10.73 10.71
N LEU A 79 -14.47 11.56 10.79
CA LEU A 79 -14.12 12.26 12.04
C LEU A 79 -15.27 13.21 12.39
N LYS A 80 -16.33 12.65 12.98
CA LYS A 80 -17.40 13.40 13.66
C LYS A 80 -16.69 14.35 14.61
N GLU A 81 -17.06 15.62 14.58
CA GLU A 81 -16.51 16.71 15.41
C GLU A 81 -16.65 16.49 16.93
N LYS A 82 -17.06 15.30 17.39
CA LYS A 82 -17.34 14.98 18.79
C LYS A 82 -16.39 13.98 19.43
N ASP A 83 -15.45 13.40 18.70
CA ASP A 83 -14.52 12.44 19.30
C ASP A 83 -13.24 13.15 19.73
N ASN A 84 -13.24 13.62 20.98
CA ASN A 84 -12.06 13.92 21.82
C ASN A 84 -11.20 12.66 22.05
N ILE A 85 -10.89 11.89 21.00
CA ILE A 85 -10.14 10.62 21.07
C ILE A 85 -8.63 10.84 20.83
N LEU A 86 -8.22 12.06 20.48
CA LEU A 86 -6.79 12.42 20.42
C LEU A 86 -6.13 12.53 21.80
N ASP A 87 -6.90 12.54 22.88
CA ASP A 87 -6.36 12.28 24.21
C ASP A 87 -6.33 10.76 24.48
N LYS A 88 -5.14 10.18 24.28
CA LYS A 88 -4.63 8.96 24.93
C LYS A 88 -4.83 7.58 24.27
N VAL A 89 -4.99 7.47 22.95
CA VAL A 89 -4.72 6.18 22.30
C VAL A 89 -3.23 6.09 21.93
N ASP A 90 -2.42 5.66 22.90
CA ASP A 90 -1.03 5.27 22.65
C ASP A 90 -1.01 3.98 21.83
N LEU A 91 -0.95 4.13 20.50
CA LEU A 91 -0.88 3.03 19.55
C LEU A 91 0.31 2.09 19.82
N ARG A 92 1.39 2.56 20.48
CA ARG A 92 2.50 1.68 20.90
C ARG A 92 2.08 0.75 22.03
N LYS A 93 1.18 1.16 22.90
CA LYS A 93 0.68 0.35 24.02
C LYS A 93 -0.20 -0.81 23.53
N ILE A 94 -1.04 -0.55 22.52
CA ILE A 94 -1.84 -1.58 21.85
C ILE A 94 -0.92 -2.57 21.11
N TYR A 95 0.05 -2.06 20.34
CA TYR A 95 1.03 -2.91 19.65
C TYR A 95 1.81 -3.80 20.63
N ASN A 96 2.26 -3.24 21.76
CA ASN A 96 3.00 -3.98 22.78
C ASN A 96 2.14 -4.97 23.58
N GLN A 97 0.83 -4.77 23.68
CA GLN A 97 -0.10 -5.75 24.26
C GLN A 97 -0.32 -6.94 23.34
N ILE A 98 -0.52 -6.69 22.04
CA ILE A 98 -0.65 -7.76 21.02
C ILE A 98 0.62 -8.63 20.97
N VAL A 99 1.80 -8.03 21.17
CA VAL A 99 3.08 -8.76 21.14
C VAL A 99 3.33 -9.61 22.39
N LYS A 100 2.65 -9.35 23.52
CA LYS A 100 2.96 -10.00 24.81
C LYS A 100 2.19 -11.30 25.11
N GLU A 101 1.15 -11.64 24.37
CA GLU A 101 0.36 -12.86 24.62
C GLU A 101 0.84 -14.12 23.87
N ASP A 102 1.83 -14.02 22.98
CA ASP A 102 2.28 -15.16 22.17
C ASP A 102 3.46 -15.93 22.79
N ASN A 103 3.20 -16.62 23.89
CA ASN A 103 4.08 -17.62 24.50
C ASN A 103 3.70 -19.08 24.14
N LEU A 104 3.11 -19.30 22.96
CA LEU A 104 2.89 -20.65 22.41
C LEU A 104 4.06 -21.04 21.50
N LYS A 105 5.07 -21.67 22.12
CA LYS A 105 6.16 -22.36 21.42
C LYS A 105 5.72 -23.78 21.05
N GLU A 106 5.07 -23.94 19.90
CA GLU A 106 5.05 -25.22 19.20
C GLU A 106 5.70 -25.04 17.82
N ASN A 107 6.74 -25.85 17.55
CA ASN A 107 7.47 -25.85 16.29
C ASN A 107 6.62 -26.50 15.20
N ILE A 108 5.75 -25.73 14.57
CA ILE A 108 5.13 -26.13 13.30
C ILE A 108 5.82 -25.37 12.17
N ASP A 109 6.49 -26.12 11.29
CA ASP A 109 7.23 -25.60 10.15
C ASP A 109 6.27 -25.20 9.01
N TYR A 110 5.68 -24.00 9.13
CA TYR A 110 4.85 -23.43 8.07
C TYR A 110 5.74 -22.70 7.04
N ASN A 111 5.89 -23.31 5.87
CA ASN A 111 6.51 -22.72 4.68
C ASN A 111 5.48 -21.88 3.91
N PHE A 112 5.26 -20.64 4.33
CA PHE A 112 4.46 -19.68 3.55
C PHE A 112 5.31 -19.09 2.43
N TYR A 113 4.93 -19.38 1.18
CA TYR A 113 5.55 -18.83 -0.02
C TYR A 113 4.75 -17.61 -0.52
N CYS A 114 5.46 -16.57 -0.97
CA CYS A 114 4.84 -15.45 -1.67
C CYS A 114 4.45 -15.90 -3.09
N TYR A 115 3.17 -15.98 -3.44
CA TYR A 115 2.78 -16.46 -4.77
C TYR A 115 2.82 -15.40 -5.88
N TYR A 116 2.90 -14.11 -5.52
CA TYR A 116 2.95 -12.99 -6.47
C TYR A 116 3.91 -13.17 -7.64
N PRO A 117 5.15 -13.67 -7.47
CA PRO A 117 6.10 -13.83 -8.56
C PRO A 117 5.66 -14.85 -9.63
N TRP A 118 4.66 -15.68 -9.34
CA TRP A 118 4.07 -16.64 -10.28
C TRP A 118 2.75 -16.16 -10.88
N THR A 119 2.14 -15.10 -10.33
CA THR A 119 0.82 -14.63 -10.76
C THR A 119 0.81 -13.17 -11.22
N SER A 120 1.87 -12.41 -10.96
CA SER A 120 1.85 -10.95 -11.12
C SER A 120 3.25 -10.37 -11.36
N LEU A 121 3.29 -9.25 -12.08
CA LEU A 121 4.46 -8.36 -12.25
C LEU A 121 4.08 -6.94 -11.88
N PHE A 122 5.05 -6.17 -11.41
CA PHE A 122 4.89 -4.75 -11.15
C PHE A 122 5.83 -3.97 -12.06
N ILE A 123 5.28 -3.01 -12.80
CA ILE A 123 6.04 -2.15 -13.72
C ILE A 123 6.12 -0.76 -13.10
N LYS A 124 7.34 -0.26 -12.92
CA LYS A 124 7.60 1.10 -12.40
C LYS A 124 7.43 2.13 -13.53
N CYS A 125 7.27 3.40 -13.16
CA CYS A 125 7.06 4.49 -14.12
C CYS A 125 8.19 4.67 -15.13
N ASN A 126 9.39 4.18 -14.83
CA ASN A 126 10.55 4.19 -15.71
C ASN A 126 10.73 2.90 -16.54
N GLY A 127 9.71 2.02 -16.58
CA GLY A 127 9.73 0.77 -17.33
C GLY A 127 10.37 -0.43 -16.61
N LEU A 128 11.07 -0.20 -15.50
CA LEU A 128 11.65 -1.29 -14.71
C LEU A 128 10.56 -2.24 -14.19
N VAL A 129 10.79 -3.54 -14.36
CA VAL A 129 9.89 -4.59 -13.90
C VAL A 129 10.44 -5.20 -12.63
N VAL A 130 9.58 -5.37 -11.61
CA VAL A 130 9.91 -6.02 -10.33
C VAL A 130 8.89 -7.12 -9.98
N PRO A 131 9.28 -8.17 -9.23
CA PRO A 131 8.37 -9.28 -8.89
C PRO A 131 7.20 -8.89 -7.98
N THR A 132 7.43 -7.95 -7.05
CA THR A 132 6.39 -7.40 -6.17
C THR A 132 6.59 -5.90 -6.01
N GLY A 133 5.54 -5.14 -5.63
CA GLY A 133 5.66 -3.69 -5.42
C GLY A 133 6.70 -3.27 -4.39
N ASP A 134 7.03 -4.17 -3.45
CA ASP A 134 8.02 -3.98 -2.40
C ASP A 134 9.43 -4.49 -2.75
N CYS A 135 9.63 -5.01 -3.97
CA CYS A 135 10.93 -5.50 -4.41
C CYS A 135 11.84 -4.35 -4.85
N ILE A 136 13.09 -4.45 -4.43
CA ILE A 136 14.13 -3.44 -4.72
C ILE A 136 14.82 -3.78 -6.05
N ILE A 137 15.03 -5.07 -6.31
CA ILE A 137 15.80 -5.56 -7.44
C ILE A 137 14.90 -5.75 -8.67
N PRO A 138 15.18 -5.06 -9.80
CA PRO A 138 14.47 -5.29 -11.05
C PRO A 138 14.84 -6.63 -11.69
N VAL A 139 13.89 -7.20 -12.42
CA VAL A 139 14.05 -8.45 -13.18
C VAL A 139 14.10 -8.23 -14.69
N GLY A 140 13.91 -6.99 -15.16
CA GLY A 140 13.98 -6.58 -16.55
C GLY A 140 13.45 -5.16 -16.76
N ASN A 141 13.39 -4.70 -18.01
CA ASN A 141 12.82 -3.41 -18.39
C ASN A 141 11.88 -3.57 -19.60
N ILE A 142 10.59 -3.25 -19.44
CA ILE A 142 9.58 -3.45 -20.50
C ILE A 142 9.80 -2.53 -21.73
N LEU A 143 10.65 -1.52 -21.60
CA LEU A 143 11.02 -0.63 -22.70
C LEU A 143 12.15 -1.21 -23.58
N GLU A 144 12.85 -2.24 -23.08
CA GLU A 144 14.05 -2.81 -23.72
C GLU A 144 13.88 -4.30 -24.04
N ASP A 145 13.21 -5.05 -23.16
CA ASP A 145 13.09 -6.50 -23.21
C ASP A 145 11.67 -6.95 -23.60
N ASP A 146 11.55 -8.14 -24.19
CA ASP A 146 10.25 -8.79 -24.38
C ASP A 146 9.64 -9.20 -23.03
N PHE A 147 8.32 -9.03 -22.89
CA PHE A 147 7.61 -9.34 -21.66
C PHE A 147 7.79 -10.79 -21.19
N PHE A 148 7.74 -11.77 -22.10
CA PHE A 148 7.88 -13.18 -21.76
C PHE A 148 9.31 -13.53 -21.35
N ASP A 149 10.28 -12.86 -21.96
CA ASP A 149 11.69 -12.99 -21.59
C ASP A 149 11.95 -12.41 -20.20
N ILE A 150 11.31 -11.30 -19.81
CA ILE A 150 11.38 -10.79 -18.43
C ILE A 150 10.75 -11.80 -17.44
N TRP A 151 9.55 -12.31 -17.76
CA TRP A 151 8.78 -13.19 -16.87
C TRP A 151 9.43 -14.55 -16.64
N ASN A 152 10.10 -15.10 -17.67
CA ASN A 152 10.79 -16.38 -17.60
C ASN A 152 12.32 -16.23 -17.57
N GLY A 153 12.81 -15.01 -17.49
CA GLY A 153 14.24 -14.71 -17.56
C GLY A 153 15.02 -15.15 -16.33
N PRO A 154 16.36 -15.17 -16.43
CA PRO A 154 17.23 -15.67 -15.39
C PRO A 154 17.03 -14.94 -14.05
N TYR A 155 16.81 -13.63 -14.06
CA TYR A 155 16.59 -12.85 -12.84
C TYR A 155 15.29 -13.22 -12.13
N MET A 156 14.19 -13.42 -12.86
CA MET A 156 12.93 -13.86 -12.26
C MET A 156 13.04 -15.30 -11.72
N GLN A 157 13.72 -16.19 -12.44
CA GLN A 157 13.98 -17.55 -11.98
C GLN A 157 14.82 -17.58 -10.70
N ILE A 158 15.88 -16.77 -10.63
CA ILE A 158 16.72 -16.62 -9.43
C ILE A 158 15.89 -16.11 -8.24
N TYR A 159 15.02 -15.12 -8.47
CA TYR A 159 14.14 -14.60 -7.42
C TYR A 159 13.22 -15.70 -6.89
N ARG A 160 12.51 -16.41 -7.77
CA ARG A 160 11.61 -17.51 -7.40
C ARG A 160 12.35 -18.62 -6.64
N TYR A 161 13.56 -18.97 -7.09
CA TYR A 161 14.42 -19.95 -6.41
C TYR A 161 14.80 -19.50 -5.00
N LYS A 162 15.27 -18.25 -4.84
CA LYS A 162 15.62 -17.67 -3.53
C LYS A 162 14.42 -17.63 -2.58
N LEU A 163 13.24 -17.32 -3.11
CA LEU A 163 12.00 -17.28 -2.34
C LEU A 163 11.60 -18.68 -1.81
N ILE A 164 11.72 -19.72 -2.63
CA ILE A 164 11.48 -21.11 -2.21
C ILE A 164 12.45 -21.52 -1.10
N ASN A 165 13.70 -21.07 -1.18
CA ASN A 165 14.75 -21.40 -0.21
C ASN A 165 14.82 -20.43 0.99
N SER A 166 13.84 -19.53 1.16
CA SER A 166 13.82 -18.52 2.23
C SER A 166 15.04 -17.57 2.26
N ASP A 167 15.75 -17.40 1.14
CA ASP A 167 16.94 -16.56 0.99
C ASP A 167 16.64 -15.24 0.25
N ILE A 168 15.71 -14.46 0.79
CA ILE A 168 15.21 -13.21 0.17
C ILE A 168 15.70 -11.94 0.86
N SER A 169 16.69 -12.05 1.74
CA SER A 169 17.15 -10.99 2.65
C SER A 169 17.46 -9.64 1.99
N ASN A 170 17.77 -9.63 0.69
CA ASN A 170 18.11 -8.41 -0.08
C ASN A 170 17.18 -8.10 -1.27
N TRP A 171 16.16 -8.93 -1.53
CA TRP A 171 15.30 -8.75 -2.72
C TRP A 171 13.99 -8.04 -2.39
N CYS A 172 13.40 -8.39 -1.25
CA CYS A 172 12.16 -7.79 -0.77
C CYS A 172 12.46 -6.77 0.33
N ALA A 173 11.70 -5.67 0.38
CA ALA A 173 11.77 -4.75 1.51
C ALA A 173 11.49 -5.46 2.84
N TYR A 174 12.05 -4.91 3.93
CA TYR A 174 11.99 -5.51 5.27
C TYR A 174 10.55 -5.83 5.72
N HIS A 175 9.58 -4.95 5.45
CA HIS A 175 8.17 -5.18 5.81
C HIS A 175 7.54 -6.34 5.04
N CYS A 176 7.94 -6.56 3.78
CA CYS A 176 7.50 -7.71 2.99
C CYS A 176 8.06 -9.01 3.59
N GLN A 177 9.34 -9.01 4.00
CA GLN A 177 9.95 -10.13 4.72
C GLN A 177 9.25 -10.40 6.06
N GLN A 178 8.81 -9.36 6.76
CA GLN A 178 8.06 -9.50 8.02
C GLN A 178 6.63 -10.02 7.80
N LYS A 179 5.93 -9.62 6.73
CA LYS A 179 4.61 -10.18 6.39
C LYS A 179 4.69 -11.69 6.12
N LEU A 180 5.75 -12.15 5.46
CA LEU A 180 6.00 -13.58 5.30
C LEU A 180 6.23 -14.29 6.64
N LYS A 181 6.78 -13.60 7.64
CA LYS A 181 6.93 -14.12 9.02
C LYS A 181 5.63 -14.05 9.82
N VAL A 182 4.79 -13.03 9.63
CA VAL A 182 3.52 -12.83 10.36
C VAL A 182 2.40 -13.73 9.82
N CYS A 183 2.35 -14.00 8.51
CA CYS A 183 1.39 -14.94 7.93
C CYS A 183 1.64 -16.40 8.35
N LYS A 184 2.85 -16.76 8.81
CA LYS A 184 3.09 -18.04 9.50
C LYS A 184 2.25 -18.18 10.78
N LYS A 185 1.78 -17.07 11.38
CA LYS A 185 1.12 -17.03 12.68
C LYS A 185 -0.41 -17.10 12.62
N LEU A 186 -1.01 -16.70 11.50
CA LEU A 186 -2.46 -16.44 11.38
C LEU A 186 -3.33 -17.64 10.95
N VAL A 187 -2.74 -18.80 10.65
CA VAL A 187 -3.50 -20.04 10.33
C VAL A 187 -3.58 -20.97 11.56
N SER A 188 -3.55 -20.38 12.77
CA SER A 188 -3.59 -21.06 14.07
C SER A 188 -5.00 -21.17 14.67
N ILE A 189 -6.07 -21.05 13.88
CA ILE A 189 -7.45 -21.22 14.36
C ILE A 189 -8.04 -22.51 13.77
N LYS A 190 -7.99 -23.58 14.56
CA LYS A 190 -8.94 -24.69 14.52
C LYS A 190 -9.40 -24.98 15.93
#